data_AF-A0A957I5A7-F1
#
_entry.id   AF-A0A957I5A7-F1
#
_cell.length_a   1.000
_cell.length_b   1.000
_cell.length_c   1.000
_cell.angle_alpha   90.00
_cell.angle_beta   90.00
_cell.angle_gamma   90.00
#
_symmetry.space_group_name_H-M   'P 1'
#
loop_
_entity.id
_entity.type
_entity.pdbx_description
1 polymer ?
#
loop_
_entity_poly.entity_id
_entity_poly.type
_entity_poly.pdbx_seq_one_letter_code
_entity_poly.pdbx_strand_id
1 'polypeptide(L)'
;MIPEIDRRLIEWIGNVVGDVTISLAAPRDQEEGSGVSLYLLQLSSTPPASTSHVTPLQFTLHYLVTTWSDEPETAHQLLGDLTLAALDNAEMEVDLTPPVPEMWLALRMLPRPAFVLRVLVRKPRPDPDVRYVTQPLVLRAGPSVAFVGQVLGPEDVPIVGARVECAALNLTAITDGQGRFRFAAVPANLPLRLLVKAKRRQTQIITGPAADGQPCIIRMELP
;
A
#
# COMPACT_ATOMS: atom_id res chain seq x y z
N MET A 1 -21.65 6.83 -7.31
CA MET A 1 -21.35 6.68 -5.86
C MET A 1 -21.83 7.86 -5.04
N ILE A 2 -21.15 9.02 -4.97
CA ILE A 2 -21.72 10.18 -4.21
C ILE A 2 -23.10 10.60 -4.76
N PRO A 3 -23.30 10.76 -6.08
CA PRO A 3 -24.63 11.09 -6.61
C PRO A 3 -25.71 10.02 -6.38
N GLU A 4 -25.33 8.77 -6.10
CA GLU A 4 -26.29 7.71 -5.73
C GLU A 4 -26.70 7.84 -4.27
N ILE A 5 -25.74 8.17 -3.39
CA ILE A 5 -26.03 8.50 -1.99
C ILE A 5 -26.90 9.75 -1.91
N ASP A 6 -26.58 10.81 -2.67
CA ASP A 6 -27.38 12.03 -2.71
C ASP A 6 -28.84 11.71 -3.09
N ARG A 7 -29.05 10.94 -4.16
CA ARG A 7 -30.39 10.51 -4.60
C ARG A 7 -31.12 9.71 -3.51
N ARG A 8 -30.42 8.75 -2.88
CA ARG A 8 -30.99 7.94 -1.80
C ARG A 8 -31.36 8.77 -0.58
N LEU A 9 -30.55 9.77 -0.23
CA LEU A 9 -30.84 10.67 0.88
C LEU A 9 -32.00 11.60 0.57
N ILE A 10 -32.11 12.12 -0.67
CA ILE A 10 -33.26 12.91 -1.11
C ILE A 10 -34.55 12.08 -1.00
N GLU A 11 -34.54 10.85 -1.51
CA GLU A 11 -35.67 9.93 -1.42
C GLU A 11 -36.04 9.63 0.04
N TRP A 12 -35.04 9.36 0.88
CA TRP A 12 -35.25 9.13 2.31
C TRP A 12 -35.85 10.34 3.03
N ILE A 13 -35.34 11.56 2.80
CA ILE A 13 -35.88 12.80 3.37
C ILE A 13 -37.34 12.98 2.93
N GLY A 14 -37.64 12.82 1.63
CA GLY A 14 -39.00 12.94 1.11
C GLY A 14 -39.98 11.93 1.75
N ASN A 15 -39.51 10.73 2.09
CA ASN A 15 -40.32 9.73 2.80
C ASN A 15 -40.57 10.09 4.28
N VAL A 16 -39.65 10.80 4.94
CA VAL A 16 -39.79 11.18 6.35
C VAL A 16 -40.68 12.42 6.51
N VAL A 17 -40.40 13.48 5.75
CA VAL A 17 -41.03 14.79 5.96
C VAL A 17 -42.03 15.19 4.87
N GLY A 18 -42.25 14.32 3.87
CA GLY A 18 -43.22 14.53 2.80
C GLY A 18 -42.73 15.45 1.69
N ASP A 19 -43.69 16.13 1.04
CA ASP A 19 -43.44 16.97 -0.14
C ASP A 19 -42.92 18.36 0.27
N VAL A 20 -41.62 18.43 0.54
CA VAL A 20 -40.89 19.66 0.84
C VAL A 20 -39.75 19.86 -0.15
N THR A 21 -39.26 21.09 -0.27
CA THR A 21 -38.10 21.37 -1.13
C THR A 21 -36.84 20.78 -0.50
N ILE A 22 -36.09 19.96 -1.26
CA ILE A 22 -34.81 19.40 -0.81
C ILE A 22 -33.69 19.96 -1.68
N SER A 23 -32.75 20.65 -1.04
CA SER A 23 -31.62 21.32 -1.72
C SER A 23 -30.29 20.72 -1.32
N LEU A 24 -29.47 20.34 -2.30
CA LEU A 24 -28.07 19.92 -2.09
C LEU A 24 -27.09 21.11 -2.04
N ALA A 25 -27.58 22.34 -2.26
CA ALA A 25 -26.77 23.53 -2.19
C ALA A 25 -26.48 23.91 -0.73
N ALA A 26 -25.45 24.75 -0.54
CA ALA A 26 -25.21 25.37 0.75
C ALA A 26 -26.48 26.10 1.24
N PRO A 27 -26.78 26.07 2.55
CA PRO A 27 -27.98 26.71 3.08
C PRO A 27 -27.98 28.20 2.78
N ARG A 28 -29.16 28.76 2.51
CA ARG A 28 -29.37 30.18 2.19
C ARG A 28 -30.42 30.82 3.10
N ASP A 29 -30.40 32.14 3.12
CA ASP A 29 -31.45 32.94 3.74
C ASP A 29 -32.57 33.18 2.72
N GLN A 30 -33.80 33.34 3.24
CA GLN A 30 -35.00 33.69 2.46
C GLN A 30 -35.32 32.70 1.33
N GLU A 31 -35.31 31.41 1.64
CA GLU A 31 -35.92 30.41 0.74
C GLU A 31 -37.44 30.41 0.97
N GLU A 32 -38.21 30.50 -0.12
CA GLU A 32 -39.68 30.50 -0.05
C GLU A 32 -40.20 29.11 0.36
N GLY A 33 -41.30 29.11 1.12
CA GLY A 33 -41.97 27.89 1.55
C GLY A 33 -41.22 27.15 2.65
N SER A 34 -41.17 25.82 2.57
CA SER A 34 -40.49 24.97 3.56
C SER A 34 -39.62 23.92 2.90
N GLY A 35 -38.54 23.54 3.57
CA GLY A 35 -37.59 22.61 3.01
C GLY A 35 -36.39 22.26 3.88
N VAL A 36 -35.52 21.44 3.28
CA VAL A 36 -34.37 20.82 3.89
C VAL A 36 -33.14 21.08 3.02
N SER A 37 -32.09 21.64 3.62
CA SER A 37 -30.78 21.76 2.99
C SER A 37 -29.92 20.61 3.47
N LEU A 38 -29.46 19.82 2.51
CA LEU A 38 -28.57 18.67 2.67
C LEU A 38 -27.23 19.01 2.02
N TYR A 39 -26.43 19.81 2.72
CA TYR A 39 -25.18 20.32 2.17
C TYR A 39 -24.01 19.38 2.49
N LEU A 40 -23.33 18.83 1.48
CA LEU A 40 -22.13 18.01 1.68
C LEU A 40 -20.97 18.89 2.18
N LEU A 41 -20.77 18.89 3.50
CA LEU A 41 -19.82 19.75 4.21
C LEU A 41 -18.39 19.22 4.12
N GLN A 42 -18.20 17.91 4.32
CA GLN A 42 -16.88 17.32 4.45
C GLN A 42 -16.85 15.85 4.01
N LEU A 43 -15.67 15.42 3.52
CA LEU A 43 -15.30 14.01 3.38
C LEU A 43 -14.22 13.67 4.42
N SER A 44 -14.31 12.49 5.03
CA SER A 44 -13.32 12.02 6.00
C SER A 44 -12.90 10.58 5.71
N SER A 45 -11.64 10.25 6.02
CA SER A 45 -11.16 8.88 5.93
C SER A 45 -11.73 8.03 7.06
N THR A 46 -12.09 6.80 6.74
CA THR A 46 -12.53 5.81 7.73
C THR A 46 -11.55 4.64 7.65
N PRO A 47 -10.62 4.49 8.59
CA PRO A 47 -9.68 3.38 8.55
C PRO A 47 -10.44 2.04 8.57
N PRO A 48 -10.07 1.07 7.74
CA PRO A 48 -10.69 -0.25 7.74
C PRO A 48 -10.43 -0.96 9.07
N ALA A 49 -11.36 -1.84 9.48
CA ALA A 49 -11.07 -2.82 10.50
C ALA A 49 -9.90 -3.70 10.02
N SER A 50 -8.86 -3.83 10.83
CA SER A 50 -7.51 -4.33 10.49
C SER A 50 -7.43 -5.84 10.12
N THR A 51 -8.52 -6.48 9.73
CA THR A 51 -8.62 -7.96 9.65
C THR A 51 -8.76 -8.54 8.24
N SER A 52 -8.82 -7.71 7.20
CA SER A 52 -8.96 -8.21 5.81
C SER A 52 -7.66 -8.06 5.01
N HIS A 53 -7.30 -9.11 4.25
CA HIS A 53 -6.20 -9.09 3.27
C HIS A 53 -6.43 -8.10 2.12
N VAL A 54 -7.69 -7.69 1.89
CA VAL A 54 -8.06 -6.66 0.91
C VAL A 54 -8.94 -5.64 1.61
N THR A 55 -8.35 -4.48 1.90
CA THR A 55 -9.07 -3.32 2.45
C THR A 55 -9.98 -2.71 1.37
N PRO A 56 -11.30 -2.62 1.58
CA PRO A 56 -12.20 -1.91 0.67
C PRO A 56 -11.86 -0.41 0.66
N LEU A 57 -12.14 0.26 -0.45
CA LEU A 57 -12.08 1.71 -0.50
C LEU A 57 -13.28 2.25 0.27
N GLN A 58 -13.05 2.95 1.38
CA GLN A 58 -14.12 3.53 2.18
C GLN A 58 -13.78 4.92 2.73
N PHE A 59 -14.80 5.75 2.84
CA PHE A 59 -14.74 7.09 3.40
C PHE A 59 -16.14 7.49 3.88
N THR A 60 -16.22 8.46 4.78
CA THR A 60 -17.50 8.97 5.31
C THR A 60 -17.80 10.35 4.74
N LEU A 61 -19.03 10.51 4.27
CA LEU A 61 -19.62 11.79 3.87
C LEU A 61 -20.28 12.44 5.08
N HIS A 62 -20.04 13.73 5.29
CA HIS A 62 -20.64 14.52 6.38
C HIS A 62 -21.53 15.59 5.73
N TYR A 63 -22.83 15.43 5.87
CA TYR A 63 -23.82 16.40 5.39
C TYR A 63 -24.27 17.28 6.53
N LEU A 64 -24.19 18.60 6.35
CA LEU A 64 -24.85 19.55 7.23
C LEU A 64 -26.34 19.59 6.86
N VAL A 65 -27.19 19.22 7.82
CA VAL A 65 -28.64 19.26 7.67
C VAL A 65 -29.18 20.49 8.38
N THR A 66 -29.86 21.34 7.63
CA THR A 66 -30.63 22.48 8.17
C THR A 66 -32.00 22.50 7.53
N THR A 67 -32.98 23.11 8.19
CA THR A 67 -34.33 23.28 7.66
C THR A 67 -34.68 24.76 7.56
N TRP A 68 -35.65 25.07 6.70
CA TRP A 68 -36.28 26.39 6.65
C TRP A 68 -37.79 26.23 6.51
N SER A 69 -38.50 27.26 6.96
CA SER A 69 -39.91 27.47 6.75
C SER A 69 -40.23 28.94 7.02
N ASP A 70 -41.32 29.44 6.45
CA ASP A 70 -41.91 30.73 6.84
C ASP A 70 -42.30 30.75 8.34
N GLU A 71 -42.61 29.59 8.92
CA GLU A 71 -42.94 29.41 10.34
C GLU A 71 -41.82 28.66 11.09
N PRO A 72 -41.21 29.26 12.14
CA PRO A 72 -40.13 28.63 12.89
C PRO A 72 -40.49 27.26 13.48
N GLU A 73 -41.72 27.10 13.98
CA GLU A 73 -42.23 25.85 14.54
C GLU A 73 -42.21 24.72 13.50
N THR A 74 -42.62 25.01 12.27
CA THR A 74 -42.59 24.06 11.15
C THR A 74 -41.16 23.68 10.79
N ALA A 75 -40.23 24.65 10.74
CA ALA A 75 -38.82 24.36 10.52
C ALA A 75 -38.21 23.46 11.62
N HIS A 76 -38.57 23.71 12.88
CA HIS A 76 -38.13 22.89 14.01
C HIS A 76 -38.73 21.49 13.98
N GLN A 77 -40.00 21.36 13.60
CA GLN A 77 -40.66 20.06 13.44
C GLN A 77 -39.96 19.22 12.37
N LEU A 78 -39.72 19.79 11.19
CA LEU A 78 -38.97 19.12 10.12
C LEU A 78 -37.59 18.63 10.59
N LEU A 79 -36.86 19.48 11.32
CA LEU A 79 -35.54 19.13 11.83
C LEU A 79 -35.61 18.01 12.87
N GLY A 80 -36.60 18.08 13.76
CA GLY A 80 -36.87 17.07 14.79
C GLY A 80 -37.19 15.70 14.18
N ASP A 81 -38.12 15.68 13.23
CA ASP A 81 -38.55 14.46 12.53
C ASP A 81 -37.38 13.79 11.79
N LEU A 82 -36.56 14.59 11.08
CA LEU A 82 -35.36 14.09 10.41
C LEU A 82 -34.30 13.58 11.39
N THR A 83 -34.11 14.27 12.51
CA THR A 83 -33.14 13.86 13.52
C THR A 83 -33.54 12.51 14.11
N LEU A 84 -34.81 12.34 14.49
CA LEU A 84 -35.33 11.09 15.05
C LEU A 84 -35.28 9.96 14.03
N ALA A 85 -35.70 10.20 12.78
CA ALA A 85 -35.66 9.21 11.72
C ALA A 85 -34.22 8.78 11.38
N ALA A 86 -33.25 9.70 11.44
CA ALA A 86 -31.84 9.38 11.22
C ALA A 86 -31.25 8.56 12.38
N LEU A 87 -31.65 8.85 13.63
CA LEU A 87 -31.23 8.07 14.81
C LEU A 87 -31.77 6.63 14.79
N ASP A 88 -32.93 6.39 14.16
CA ASP A 88 -33.51 5.06 14.00
C ASP A 88 -32.92 4.28 12.79
N ASN A 89 -32.08 4.92 11.96
CA ASN A 89 -31.52 4.32 10.77
C ASN A 89 -30.09 3.79 11.00
N ALA A 90 -29.92 2.47 10.99
CA ALA A 90 -28.63 1.81 11.22
C ALA A 90 -27.53 2.10 10.18
N GLU A 91 -27.88 2.65 9.01
CA GLU A 91 -26.90 3.04 7.97
C GLU A 91 -26.40 4.48 8.13
N MET A 92 -26.94 5.23 9.09
CA MET A 92 -26.67 6.64 9.30
C MET A 92 -26.15 6.89 10.71
N GLU A 93 -25.26 7.85 10.85
CA GLU A 93 -24.83 8.36 12.15
C GLU A 93 -25.19 9.84 12.26
N VAL A 94 -25.72 10.23 13.41
CA VAL A 94 -26.12 11.62 13.70
C VAL A 94 -25.12 12.24 14.67
N ASP A 95 -24.48 13.32 14.25
CA ASP A 95 -23.65 14.16 15.12
C ASP A 95 -24.42 15.44 15.47
N LEU A 96 -24.82 15.53 16.73
CA LEU A 96 -25.56 16.65 17.32
C LEU A 96 -24.62 17.73 17.91
N THR A 97 -23.31 17.60 17.71
CA THR A 97 -22.37 18.64 18.12
C THR A 97 -22.66 19.91 17.33
N PRO A 98 -22.92 21.05 18.00
CA PRO A 98 -23.21 22.29 17.31
C PRO A 98 -22.08 22.68 16.35
N PRO A 99 -22.37 23.04 15.10
CA PRO A 99 -21.31 23.47 14.19
C PRO A 99 -20.62 24.75 14.67
N VAL A 100 -19.30 24.81 14.47
CA VAL A 100 -18.47 25.91 14.97
C VAL A 100 -18.84 27.26 14.31
N PRO A 101 -18.75 28.39 15.04
CA PRO A 101 -19.11 29.71 14.52
C PRO A 101 -18.42 30.10 13.20
N GLU A 102 -17.15 29.70 13.02
CA GLU A 102 -16.36 29.99 11.82
C GLU A 102 -16.96 29.35 10.56
N MET A 103 -17.65 28.22 10.71
CA MET A 103 -18.33 27.56 9.60
C MET A 103 -19.50 28.40 9.11
N TRP A 104 -20.31 28.94 10.03
CA TRP A 104 -21.43 29.83 9.70
C TRP A 104 -20.94 31.12 9.02
N LEU A 105 -19.84 31.69 9.51
CA LEU A 105 -19.20 32.85 8.88
C LEU A 105 -18.72 32.54 7.46
N ALA A 106 -18.10 31.37 7.23
CA ALA A 106 -17.64 30.95 5.91
C ALA A 106 -18.80 30.74 4.92
N LEU A 107 -19.93 30.20 5.40
CA LEU A 107 -21.17 30.07 4.63
C LEU A 107 -21.89 31.40 4.41
N ARG A 108 -21.48 32.47 5.12
CA ARG A 108 -22.16 33.78 5.19
C ARG A 108 -23.61 33.66 5.67
N MET A 109 -23.81 32.81 6.66
CA MET A 109 -25.11 32.47 7.23
C MET A 109 -25.15 32.80 8.72
N LEU A 110 -26.32 33.17 9.22
CA LEU A 110 -26.54 33.23 10.66
C LEU A 110 -26.57 31.81 11.25
N PRO A 111 -25.98 31.58 12.45
CA PRO A 111 -26.10 30.31 13.15
C PRO A 111 -27.56 29.90 13.30
N ARG A 112 -27.86 28.64 12.98
CA ARG A 112 -29.20 28.07 13.04
C ARG A 112 -29.18 26.62 13.52
N PRO A 113 -30.31 26.09 14.00
CA PRO A 113 -30.42 24.69 14.34
C PRO A 113 -29.98 23.79 13.17
N ALA A 114 -29.07 22.86 13.46
CA ALA A 114 -28.49 21.96 12.49
C ALA A 114 -27.96 20.70 13.17
N PHE A 115 -27.84 19.62 12.41
CA PHE A 115 -27.04 18.45 12.79
C PHE A 115 -26.19 17.99 11.61
N VAL A 116 -25.18 17.18 11.88
CA VAL A 116 -24.36 16.57 10.84
C VAL A 116 -24.76 15.11 10.66
N LEU A 117 -25.20 14.76 9.46
CA LEU A 117 -25.51 13.40 9.05
C LEU A 117 -24.26 12.76 8.43
N ARG A 118 -23.84 11.61 8.97
CA ARG A 118 -22.68 10.86 8.48
C ARG A 118 -23.13 9.59 7.77
N VAL A 119 -22.61 9.40 6.56
CA VAL A 119 -22.93 8.24 5.72
C VAL A 119 -21.64 7.59 5.23
N LEU A 120 -21.47 6.31 5.54
CA LEU A 120 -20.30 5.54 5.12
C LEU A 120 -20.45 5.07 3.67
N VAL A 121 -19.45 5.40 2.87
CA VAL A 121 -19.35 4.94 1.48
C VAL A 121 -18.34 3.80 1.41
N ARG A 122 -18.73 2.66 0.86
CA ARG A 122 -17.87 1.48 0.68
C ARG A 122 -17.85 1.03 -0.77
N LYS A 123 -16.66 0.81 -1.31
CA LYS A 123 -16.43 0.20 -2.63
C LYS A 123 -15.48 -0.99 -2.49
N PRO A 124 -15.89 -2.20 -2.91
CA PRO A 124 -15.00 -3.35 -2.96
C PRO A 124 -13.76 -3.05 -3.80
N ARG A 125 -12.58 -3.47 -3.34
CA ARG A 125 -11.37 -3.46 -4.16
C ARG A 125 -11.33 -4.76 -4.95
N PRO A 126 -10.98 -4.74 -6.25
CA PRO A 126 -10.77 -5.97 -6.99
C PRO A 126 -9.66 -6.78 -6.32
N ASP A 127 -9.84 -8.10 -6.24
CA ASP A 127 -8.81 -8.98 -5.74
C ASP A 127 -7.54 -8.86 -6.59
N PRO A 128 -6.36 -8.75 -5.98
CA PRO A 128 -5.12 -8.79 -6.74
C PRO A 128 -5.03 -10.14 -7.45
N ASP A 129 -4.58 -10.12 -8.72
CA ASP A 129 -4.28 -11.34 -9.46
C ASP A 129 -3.02 -12.01 -8.86
N VAL A 130 -3.23 -12.90 -7.89
CA VAL A 130 -2.14 -13.61 -7.20
C VAL A 130 -1.78 -14.86 -8.00
N ARG A 131 -0.56 -14.93 -8.54
CA ARG A 131 -0.02 -16.18 -9.09
C ARG A 131 0.38 -17.11 -7.95
N TYR A 132 -0.36 -18.21 -7.82
CA TYR A 132 -0.03 -19.28 -6.88
C TYR A 132 1.24 -20.03 -7.32
N VAL A 133 2.08 -20.40 -6.35
CA VAL A 133 3.20 -21.31 -6.59
C VAL A 133 2.62 -22.72 -6.80
N THR A 134 2.67 -23.22 -8.03
CA THR A 134 2.09 -24.52 -8.40
C THR A 134 3.08 -25.68 -8.36
N GLN A 135 4.36 -25.39 -8.12
CA GLN A 135 5.42 -26.40 -8.12
C GLN A 135 5.92 -26.68 -6.71
N PRO A 136 6.13 -27.95 -6.34
CA PRO A 136 6.66 -28.30 -5.04
C PRO A 136 8.10 -27.81 -4.89
N LEU A 137 8.47 -27.41 -3.67
CA LEU A 137 9.85 -27.09 -3.33
C LEU A 137 10.73 -28.33 -3.47
N VAL A 138 11.70 -28.31 -4.37
CA VAL A 138 12.68 -29.40 -4.55
C VAL A 138 13.97 -29.04 -3.84
N LEU A 139 14.25 -29.71 -2.72
CA LEU A 139 15.54 -29.63 -2.02
C LEU A 139 16.51 -30.67 -2.61
N ARG A 140 17.69 -30.22 -3.06
CA ARG A 140 18.77 -31.10 -3.50
C ARG A 140 19.97 -30.92 -2.58
N ALA A 141 20.17 -31.86 -1.65
CA ALA A 141 21.41 -31.96 -0.89
C ALA A 141 22.51 -32.55 -1.77
N GLY A 142 23.70 -31.94 -1.77
CA GLY A 142 24.85 -32.41 -2.54
C GLY A 142 26.12 -32.43 -1.66
N PRO A 143 27.09 -33.29 -1.97
CA PRO A 143 28.35 -33.33 -1.23
C PRO A 143 29.11 -32.01 -1.39
N SER A 144 29.70 -31.56 -0.30
CA SER A 144 30.61 -30.43 -0.28
C SER A 144 32.05 -30.94 -0.28
N VAL A 145 32.87 -30.42 -1.19
CA VAL A 145 34.29 -30.76 -1.29
C VAL A 145 35.13 -29.49 -1.18
N ALA A 146 36.41 -29.64 -0.85
CA ALA A 146 37.34 -28.52 -0.93
C ALA A 146 37.70 -28.24 -2.39
N PHE A 147 37.78 -26.96 -2.76
CA PHE A 147 38.21 -26.53 -4.07
C PHE A 147 39.54 -25.82 -3.96
N VAL A 148 40.54 -26.32 -4.68
CA VAL A 148 41.87 -25.73 -4.74
C VAL A 148 42.08 -25.22 -6.16
N GLY A 149 42.64 -24.03 -6.29
CA GLY A 149 43.02 -23.48 -7.59
C GLY A 149 44.34 -22.74 -7.53
N GLN A 150 44.88 -22.42 -8.69
CA GLN A 150 46.10 -21.67 -8.86
C GLN A 150 45.90 -20.59 -9.91
N VAL A 151 46.26 -19.36 -9.58
CA VAL A 151 46.17 -18.20 -10.48
C VAL A 151 47.56 -17.91 -11.04
N LEU A 152 47.68 -18.02 -12.36
CA LEU A 152 48.89 -17.77 -13.12
C LEU A 152 48.70 -16.54 -14.03
N GLY A 153 49.75 -15.76 -14.20
CA GLY A 153 49.86 -14.69 -15.17
C GLY A 153 50.44 -15.18 -16.49
N PRO A 154 50.89 -14.26 -17.36
CA PRO A 154 51.65 -14.59 -18.56
C PRO A 154 52.88 -15.45 -18.23
N GLU A 155 53.28 -16.31 -19.17
CA GLU A 155 54.45 -17.19 -19.02
C GLU A 155 54.37 -18.15 -17.80
N ASP A 156 53.16 -18.50 -17.38
CA ASP A 156 52.86 -19.37 -16.22
C ASP A 156 53.44 -18.85 -14.88
N VAL A 157 53.65 -17.53 -14.75
CA VAL A 157 54.15 -16.89 -13.50
C VAL A 157 53.04 -16.85 -12.43
N PRO A 158 53.23 -17.38 -11.21
CA PRO A 158 52.21 -17.32 -10.16
C PRO A 158 51.85 -15.90 -9.70
N ILE A 159 50.56 -15.60 -9.60
CA ILE A 159 50.08 -14.31 -9.11
C ILE A 159 49.82 -14.39 -7.60
N VAL A 160 50.69 -13.75 -6.82
CA VAL A 160 50.55 -13.62 -5.36
C VAL A 160 49.59 -12.51 -4.98
N GLY A 161 48.73 -12.74 -3.99
CA GLY A 161 47.80 -11.73 -3.47
C GLY A 161 46.60 -11.44 -4.36
N ALA A 162 46.32 -12.29 -5.36
CA ALA A 162 45.09 -12.23 -6.13
C ALA A 162 43.89 -12.59 -5.25
N ARG A 163 42.82 -11.82 -5.34
CA ARG A 163 41.57 -12.06 -4.63
C ARG A 163 40.64 -12.88 -5.51
N VAL A 164 40.25 -14.06 -5.06
CA VAL A 164 39.34 -14.97 -5.76
C VAL A 164 38.00 -15.01 -5.02
N GLU A 165 36.91 -14.69 -5.71
CA GLU A 165 35.57 -14.58 -5.15
C GLU A 165 34.60 -15.56 -5.82
N CYS A 166 33.78 -16.27 -5.03
CA CYS A 166 32.62 -17.01 -5.51
C CYS A 166 31.35 -16.39 -4.90
N ALA A 167 30.74 -15.45 -5.61
CA ALA A 167 29.63 -14.64 -5.10
C ALA A 167 28.39 -15.47 -4.72
N ALA A 168 28.08 -16.52 -5.49
CA ALA A 168 26.93 -17.39 -5.25
C ALA A 168 27.00 -18.13 -3.89
N LEU A 169 28.22 -18.31 -3.36
CA LEU A 169 28.46 -18.98 -2.08
C LEU A 169 29.00 -18.02 -1.01
N ASN A 170 29.12 -16.73 -1.32
CA ASN A 170 29.75 -15.72 -0.47
C ASN A 170 31.17 -16.11 0.02
N LEU A 171 31.95 -16.77 -0.84
CA LEU A 171 33.32 -17.21 -0.51
C LEU A 171 34.37 -16.27 -1.10
N THR A 172 35.45 -16.03 -0.36
CA THR A 172 36.62 -15.26 -0.81
C THR A 172 37.91 -15.91 -0.32
N ALA A 173 38.92 -15.95 -1.18
CA ALA A 173 40.27 -16.40 -0.84
C ALA A 173 41.32 -15.46 -1.45
N ILE A 174 42.52 -15.42 -0.85
CA ILE A 174 43.68 -14.69 -1.36
C ILE A 174 44.74 -15.72 -1.77
N THR A 175 45.36 -15.53 -2.94
CA THR A 175 46.40 -16.43 -3.40
C THR A 175 47.70 -16.29 -2.61
N ASP A 176 48.33 -17.43 -2.32
CA ASP A 176 49.61 -17.53 -1.61
C ASP A 176 50.83 -17.19 -2.52
N GLY A 177 52.04 -17.40 -1.99
CA GLY A 177 53.31 -17.17 -2.71
C GLY A 177 53.51 -18.04 -3.97
N GLN A 178 52.71 -19.10 -4.13
CA GLN A 178 52.70 -19.98 -5.32
C GLN A 178 51.45 -19.74 -6.18
N GLY A 179 50.71 -18.65 -5.93
CA GLY A 179 49.48 -18.31 -6.65
C GLY A 179 48.30 -19.21 -6.29
N ARG A 180 48.38 -20.04 -5.25
CA ARG A 180 47.34 -21.02 -4.90
C ARG A 180 46.31 -20.43 -3.96
N PHE A 181 45.06 -20.84 -4.10
CA PHE A 181 43.96 -20.50 -3.20
C PHE A 181 43.12 -21.74 -2.89
N ARG A 182 42.33 -21.67 -1.81
CA ARG A 182 41.46 -22.77 -1.38
C ARG A 182 40.13 -22.25 -0.85
N PHE A 183 39.05 -22.90 -1.28
CA PHE A 183 37.75 -22.85 -0.61
C PHE A 183 37.52 -24.15 0.16
N ALA A 184 37.13 -24.03 1.43
CA ALA A 184 36.99 -25.18 2.31
C ALA A 184 35.84 -26.12 1.90
N ALA A 185 34.74 -25.56 1.39
CA ALA A 185 33.55 -26.30 1.01
C ALA A 185 32.84 -25.61 -0.16
N VAL A 186 32.68 -26.34 -1.26
CA VAL A 186 31.86 -25.97 -2.42
C VAL A 186 31.05 -27.19 -2.88
N PRO A 187 29.91 -27.00 -3.56
CA PRO A 187 29.16 -28.13 -4.13
C PRO A 187 30.01 -28.88 -5.16
N ALA A 188 30.20 -30.20 -4.98
CA ALA A 188 31.07 -31.00 -5.84
C ALA A 188 30.59 -31.06 -7.30
N ASN A 189 29.27 -31.10 -7.50
CA ASN A 189 28.65 -31.42 -8.79
C ASN A 189 28.20 -30.19 -9.59
N LEU A 190 28.57 -28.98 -9.16
CA LEU A 190 28.16 -27.74 -9.83
C LEU A 190 29.38 -26.94 -10.29
N PRO A 191 29.32 -26.34 -11.49
CA PRO A 191 30.35 -25.40 -11.93
C PRO A 191 30.35 -24.17 -11.03
N LEU A 192 31.53 -23.63 -10.72
CA LEU A 192 31.66 -22.42 -9.94
C LEU A 192 31.92 -21.22 -10.84
N ARG A 193 31.19 -20.13 -10.62
CA ARG A 193 31.56 -18.81 -11.15
C ARG A 193 32.53 -18.16 -10.19
N LEU A 194 33.74 -17.91 -10.67
CA LEU A 194 34.79 -17.24 -9.92
C LEU A 194 35.10 -15.89 -10.55
N LEU A 195 35.29 -14.89 -9.69
CA LEU A 195 35.83 -13.58 -10.07
C LEU A 195 37.22 -13.46 -9.46
N VAL A 196 38.24 -13.37 -10.31
CA VAL A 196 39.63 -13.21 -9.89
C VAL A 196 40.04 -11.76 -10.11
N LYS A 197 40.48 -11.09 -9.05
CA LYS A 197 40.94 -9.71 -9.05
C LYS A 197 42.43 -9.67 -8.71
N ALA A 198 43.25 -9.15 -9.62
CA ALA A 198 44.68 -8.99 -9.41
C ALA A 198 45.18 -7.77 -10.17
N LYS A 199 46.14 -7.02 -9.58
CA LYS A 199 46.83 -5.89 -10.23
C LYS A 199 45.90 -4.93 -10.99
N ARG A 200 44.77 -4.55 -10.36
CA ARG A 200 43.70 -3.67 -10.90
C ARG A 200 42.93 -4.21 -12.11
N ARG A 201 43.08 -5.49 -12.46
CA ARG A 201 42.25 -6.21 -13.42
C ARG A 201 41.32 -7.20 -12.72
N GLN A 202 40.26 -7.56 -13.42
CA GLN A 202 39.33 -8.60 -13.00
C GLN A 202 39.02 -9.53 -14.18
N THR A 203 38.97 -10.82 -13.90
CA THR A 203 38.61 -11.86 -14.88
C THR A 203 37.55 -12.74 -14.24
N GLN A 204 36.46 -12.97 -14.97
CA GLN A 204 35.42 -13.91 -14.57
C GLN A 204 35.60 -15.22 -15.33
N ILE A 205 35.55 -16.34 -14.60
CA ILE A 205 35.62 -17.67 -15.20
C ILE A 205 34.51 -18.56 -14.66
N ILE A 206 34.17 -19.58 -15.44
CA ILE A 206 33.35 -20.71 -14.99
C ILE A 206 34.26 -21.92 -14.94
N THR A 207 34.41 -22.51 -13.77
CA THR A 207 35.19 -23.75 -13.59
C THR A 207 34.32 -24.95 -13.90
N GLY A 208 34.96 -26.09 -14.18
CA GLY A 208 34.29 -27.38 -14.08
C GLY A 208 33.85 -27.68 -12.64
N PRO A 209 33.17 -28.82 -12.42
CA PRO A 209 32.87 -29.34 -11.09
C PRO A 209 34.13 -29.45 -10.24
N ALA A 210 34.01 -29.24 -8.93
CA ALA A 210 35.15 -29.36 -8.03
C ALA A 210 35.58 -30.83 -7.95
N ALA A 211 36.75 -31.13 -8.52
CA ALA A 211 37.38 -32.45 -8.46
C ALA A 211 38.34 -32.53 -7.28
N ASP A 212 38.40 -33.69 -6.62
CA ASP A 212 39.30 -33.91 -5.50
C ASP A 212 40.77 -33.99 -5.98
N GLY A 213 41.68 -33.31 -5.29
CA GLY A 213 43.12 -33.46 -5.45
C GLY A 213 43.83 -32.70 -6.58
N GLN A 214 43.16 -32.11 -7.58
CA GLN A 214 43.81 -31.36 -8.66
C GLN A 214 43.49 -29.86 -8.62
N PRO A 215 44.51 -28.96 -8.63
CA PRO A 215 44.27 -27.53 -8.63
C PRO A 215 43.70 -27.07 -9.98
N CYS A 216 42.58 -26.34 -9.95
CA CYS A 216 42.07 -25.66 -11.13
C CYS A 216 43.00 -24.51 -11.52
N ILE A 217 43.58 -24.57 -12.71
CA ILE A 217 44.48 -23.52 -13.22
C ILE A 217 43.68 -22.39 -13.85
N ILE A 218 43.86 -21.18 -13.33
CA ILE A 218 43.25 -19.95 -13.83
C ILE A 218 44.36 -19.08 -14.43
N ARG A 219 44.27 -18.79 -15.72
CA ARG A 219 45.22 -17.88 -16.40
C ARG A 219 44.63 -16.49 -16.51
N MET A 220 45.40 -15.49 -16.11
CA MET A 220 45.08 -14.08 -16.26
C MET A 220 46.06 -13.43 -17.24
N GLU A 221 45.53 -12.80 -18.27
CA GLU A 221 46.31 -11.91 -19.13
C GLU A 221 46.64 -10.63 -18.36
N LEU A 222 47.91 -10.48 -17.97
CA LEU A 222 48.48 -9.26 -17.41
C LEU A 222 49.41 -8.61 -18.45
N PRO A 223 49.51 -7.28 -18.51
CA PRO A 223 50.45 -6.60 -19.39
C PRO A 223 51.90 -6.70 -18.88
#